data_AF-A0A536RMK8-F1
#
_entry.id   AF-A0A536RMK8-F1
#
_cell.length_a   1.000
_cell.length_b   1.000
_cell.length_c   1.000
_cell.angle_alpha   90.00
_cell.angle_beta   90.00
_cell.angle_gamma   90.00
#
_symmetry.space_group_name_H-M   'P 1'
#
loop_
_entity.id
_entity.type
_entity.pdbx_description
1 polymer ?
#
loop_
_entity_poly.entity_id
_entity_poly.type
_entity_poly.pdbx_seq_one_letter_code
_entity_poly.pdbx_strand_id
1 'polypeptide(L)'
;AISFGAISTAAGVSLLQTCALSVLMFTGASQFALVGVIGAGGSVWAGAATAALLGSRNALYGVRLSTLLGVRGARRVAAAHFVIDETTAMAIARDDPRQSRYAFWATGFALFVFWNVGTLIGALATQAIPNPKVFGLDAAPPAAFLALLAPRLRSREPLAIALASAAAAIVLLPFVPAGVPLLVIAVLVALYGVMRRR
;
A
#
# COMPACT_ATOMS: atom_id res chain seq x y z
N ALA A 1 1.42 -0.58 10.38
CA ALA A 1 0.49 0.21 11.20
C ALA A 1 1.19 1.26 12.05
N ILE A 2 1.96 0.88 13.09
CA ILE A 2 2.66 1.85 13.97
C ILE A 2 3.56 2.80 13.16
N SER A 3 4.41 2.27 12.28
CA SER A 3 5.25 3.08 11.41
C SER A 3 4.45 4.01 10.49
N PHE A 4 3.27 3.58 10.01
CA PHE A 4 2.42 4.45 9.19
C PHE A 4 1.91 5.64 10.00
N GLY A 5 1.37 5.38 11.20
CA GLY A 5 0.91 6.44 12.09
C GLY A 5 2.01 7.46 12.39
N ALA A 6 3.21 6.96 12.69
CA ALA A 6 4.35 7.80 13.00
C ALA A 6 4.82 8.65 11.81
N ILE A 7 4.97 8.03 10.63
CA ILE A 7 5.45 8.72 9.43
C ILE A 7 4.41 9.72 8.94
N SER A 8 3.13 9.39 9.03
CA SER A 8 2.04 10.29 8.64
C SER A 8 2.05 11.58 9.44
N THR A 9 2.14 11.50 10.77
CA THR A 9 2.22 12.70 11.61
C THR A 9 3.56 13.42 11.49
N ALA A 10 4.67 12.69 11.30
CA ALA A 10 5.98 13.30 11.01
C ALA A 10 6.01 14.04 9.64
N ALA A 11 5.20 13.60 8.68
CA ALA A 11 5.01 14.25 7.38
C ALA A 11 4.06 15.47 7.44
N GLY A 12 3.60 15.86 8.64
CA GLY A 12 2.72 17.01 8.84
C GLY A 12 1.22 16.73 8.65
N VAL A 13 0.83 15.46 8.46
CA VAL A 13 -0.59 15.07 8.41
C VAL A 13 -1.14 15.01 9.84
N SER A 14 -2.28 15.65 10.11
CA SER A 14 -2.82 15.67 11.47
C SER A 14 -3.18 14.27 11.99
N LEU A 15 -3.27 14.10 13.31
CA LEU A 15 -3.67 12.83 13.93
C LEU A 15 -5.02 12.34 13.40
N LEU A 16 -6.00 13.24 13.30
CA LEU A 16 -7.33 12.92 12.80
C LEU A 16 -7.30 12.50 11.33
N GLN A 17 -6.56 13.23 10.49
CA GLN A 17 -6.39 12.85 9.08
C GLN A 17 -5.68 11.50 8.94
N THR A 18 -4.66 11.24 9.75
CA THR A 18 -3.92 9.97 9.78
C THR A 18 -4.85 8.80 10.14
N CYS A 19 -5.68 8.95 11.17
CA CYS A 19 -6.66 7.94 11.55
C CYS A 19 -7.77 7.78 10.50
N ALA A 20 -8.25 8.88 9.91
CA ALA A 20 -9.24 8.84 8.84
C ALA A 20 -8.71 8.12 7.60
N LEU A 21 -7.46 8.39 7.19
CA LEU A 21 -6.79 7.65 6.12
C LEU A 21 -6.64 6.17 6.46
N SER A 22 -6.33 5.86 7.73
CA SER A 22 -6.22 4.48 8.23
C SER A 22 -7.52 3.69 8.06
N VAL A 23 -8.64 4.32 8.44
CA VAL A 23 -9.97 3.72 8.42
C VAL A 23 -10.55 3.67 7.01
N LEU A 24 -10.43 4.75 6.23
CA LEU A 24 -11.13 4.88 4.94
C LEU A 24 -10.36 4.25 3.78
N MET A 25 -9.04 4.37 3.79
CA MET A 25 -8.16 3.83 2.77
C MET A 25 -7.42 2.63 3.31
N PHE A 26 -8.14 1.56 3.66
CA PHE A 26 -7.60 0.34 4.28
C PHE A 26 -6.72 -0.47 3.30
N THR A 27 -5.57 0.10 2.95
CA THR A 27 -4.54 -0.52 2.11
C THR A 27 -3.19 0.15 2.38
N GLY A 28 -2.28 -0.61 3.02
CA GLY A 28 -1.04 -0.06 3.54
C GLY A 28 -0.14 0.59 2.49
N ALA A 29 0.02 -0.05 1.32
CA ALA A 29 0.88 0.47 0.26
C ALA A 29 0.43 1.85 -0.27
N SER A 30 -0.88 2.01 -0.49
CA SER A 30 -1.46 3.29 -0.92
C SER A 30 -1.34 4.37 0.16
N GLN A 31 -1.48 3.99 1.44
CA GLN A 31 -1.28 4.89 2.58
C GLN A 31 0.15 5.43 2.65
N PHE A 32 1.15 4.55 2.58
CA PHE A 32 2.55 4.97 2.56
C PHE A 32 2.91 5.79 1.33
N ALA A 33 2.36 5.47 0.15
CA ALA A 33 2.61 6.24 -1.05
C ALA A 33 2.04 7.67 -0.97
N LEU A 34 0.78 7.83 -0.53
CA LEU A 34 0.17 9.14 -0.36
C LEU A 34 0.97 10.00 0.61
N VAL A 35 1.24 9.47 1.81
CA VAL A 35 1.98 10.19 2.86
C VAL A 35 3.41 10.45 2.44
N GLY A 36 4.07 9.51 1.76
CA GLY A 36 5.43 9.69 1.26
C GLY A 36 5.54 10.84 0.25
N VAL A 37 4.56 10.98 -0.65
CA VAL A 37 4.52 12.11 -1.59
C VAL A 37 4.29 13.43 -0.85
N ILE A 38 3.35 13.48 0.08
CA ILE A 38 3.07 14.69 0.88
C ILE A 38 4.30 15.09 1.70
N GLY A 39 4.93 14.14 2.40
CA GLY A 39 6.12 14.38 3.23
C GLY A 39 7.35 14.81 2.43
N ALA A 40 7.44 14.46 1.14
CA ALA A 40 8.48 14.92 0.23
C ALA A 40 8.18 16.29 -0.41
N GLY A 41 7.12 16.99 0.02
CA GLY A 41 6.70 18.29 -0.53
C GLY A 41 5.92 18.20 -1.84
N GLY A 42 5.46 16.99 -2.22
CA GLY A 42 4.60 16.78 -3.38
C GLY A 42 3.15 17.19 -3.12
N SER A 43 2.37 17.31 -4.19
CA SER A 43 0.95 17.66 -4.07
C SER A 43 0.11 16.48 -3.59
N VAL A 44 -0.99 16.77 -2.87
CA VAL A 44 -1.97 15.76 -2.43
C VAL A 44 -2.54 15.00 -3.63
N TRP A 45 -2.72 15.66 -4.78
CA TRP A 45 -3.21 15.02 -6.01
C TRP A 45 -2.22 14.02 -6.59
N ALA A 46 -0.92 14.33 -6.62
CA ALA A 46 0.11 13.40 -7.06
C ALA A 46 0.19 12.19 -6.10
N GLY A 47 0.07 12.43 -4.79
CA GLY A 47 0.01 11.37 -3.79
C GLY A 47 -1.23 10.49 -3.96
N ALA A 48 -2.40 11.08 -4.18
CA ALA A 48 -3.65 10.35 -4.40
C ALA A 48 -3.62 9.52 -5.69
N ALA A 49 -3.07 10.08 -6.77
CA ALA A 49 -2.87 9.35 -8.03
C ALA A 49 -1.94 8.14 -7.83
N THR A 50 -0.82 8.34 -7.11
CA THR A 50 0.12 7.25 -6.79
C THR A 50 -0.56 6.18 -5.94
N ALA A 51 -1.28 6.59 -4.89
CA ALA A 51 -2.04 5.70 -4.03
C ALA A 51 -3.11 4.91 -4.79
N ALA A 52 -3.82 5.55 -5.72
CA ALA A 52 -4.82 4.91 -6.58
C ALA A 52 -4.19 3.92 -7.55
N LEU A 53 -3.06 4.26 -8.18
CA LEU A 53 -2.33 3.32 -9.04
C LEU A 53 -1.88 2.08 -8.27
N LEU A 54 -1.30 2.25 -7.07
CA LEU A 54 -0.91 1.11 -6.22
C LEU A 54 -2.13 0.30 -5.76
N GLY A 55 -3.24 0.99 -5.45
CA GLY A 55 -4.49 0.37 -5.00
C GLY A 55 -5.26 -0.35 -6.10
N SER A 56 -4.98 -0.07 -7.38
CA SER A 56 -5.67 -0.68 -8.53
C SER A 56 -5.63 -2.21 -8.53
N ARG A 57 -4.56 -2.81 -8.00
CA ARG A 57 -4.46 -4.28 -7.83
C ARG A 57 -5.56 -4.85 -6.94
N ASN A 58 -6.02 -4.10 -5.94
CA ASN A 58 -7.11 -4.53 -5.06
C ASN A 58 -8.42 -4.64 -5.84
N ALA A 59 -8.64 -3.80 -6.85
CA ALA A 59 -9.78 -3.94 -7.74
C ALA A 59 -9.72 -5.25 -8.55
N LEU A 60 -8.52 -5.63 -9.03
CA LEU A 60 -8.32 -6.91 -9.72
C LEU A 60 -8.59 -8.11 -8.81
N TYR A 61 -8.12 -8.07 -7.56
CA TYR A 61 -8.47 -9.10 -6.57
C TYR A 61 -9.98 -9.13 -6.31
N GLY A 62 -10.62 -7.96 -6.25
CA GLY A 62 -12.05 -7.80 -6.05
C GLY A 62 -12.88 -8.52 -7.11
N VAL A 63 -12.44 -8.53 -8.38
CA VAL A 63 -13.10 -9.31 -9.45
C VAL A 63 -13.11 -10.80 -9.10
N ARG A 64 -11.96 -11.38 -8.74
CA ARG A 64 -11.85 -12.80 -8.36
C ARG A 64 -12.60 -13.12 -7.07
N LEU A 65 -12.52 -12.24 -6.07
CA LEU A 65 -13.17 -12.45 -4.77
C LEU A 65 -14.68 -12.26 -4.84
N SER A 66 -15.19 -11.46 -5.77
CA SER A 66 -16.64 -11.21 -5.87
C SER A 66 -17.44 -12.49 -6.09
N THR A 67 -16.93 -13.41 -6.93
CA THR A 67 -17.56 -14.70 -7.21
C THR A 67 -17.37 -15.68 -6.05
N LEU A 68 -16.16 -15.76 -5.51
CA LEU A 68 -15.82 -16.65 -4.39
C LEU A 68 -16.59 -16.32 -3.10
N LEU A 69 -16.71 -15.03 -2.77
CA LEU A 69 -17.44 -14.57 -1.59
C LEU A 69 -18.95 -14.59 -1.79
N GLY A 70 -19.44 -14.48 -3.03
CA GLY A 70 -20.87 -14.50 -3.35
C GLY A 70 -21.65 -13.35 -2.70
N VAL A 71 -20.99 -12.22 -2.43
CA VAL A 71 -21.56 -11.07 -1.71
C VAL A 71 -22.37 -10.14 -2.64
N ARG A 72 -23.48 -9.60 -2.13
CA ARG A 72 -24.40 -8.69 -2.85
C ARG A 72 -24.77 -7.49 -1.97
N GLY A 73 -25.25 -6.42 -2.60
CA GLY A 73 -25.73 -5.20 -1.91
C GLY A 73 -24.67 -4.58 -0.99
N ALA A 74 -25.07 -4.14 0.21
CA ALA A 74 -24.17 -3.52 1.19
C ALA A 74 -22.99 -4.42 1.60
N ARG A 75 -23.17 -5.75 1.61
CA ARG A 75 -22.08 -6.70 1.91
C ARG A 75 -20.99 -6.68 0.85
N ARG A 76 -21.32 -6.33 -0.40
CA ARG A 76 -20.33 -6.16 -1.48
C ARG A 76 -19.46 -4.93 -1.23
N VAL A 77 -20.05 -3.83 -0.76
CA VAL A 77 -19.31 -2.60 -0.40
C VAL A 77 -18.39 -2.87 0.79
N ALA A 78 -18.91 -3.52 1.83
CA ALA A 78 -18.10 -3.93 2.97
C ALA A 78 -16.95 -4.85 2.53
N ALA A 79 -17.23 -5.88 1.73
CA ALA A 79 -16.18 -6.77 1.23
C ALA A 79 -15.12 -6.01 0.42
N ALA A 80 -15.53 -5.09 -0.47
CA ALA A 80 -14.61 -4.26 -1.27
C ALA A 80 -13.63 -3.48 -0.39
N HIS A 81 -14.09 -2.95 0.76
CA HIS A 81 -13.24 -2.26 1.71
C HIS A 81 -12.15 -3.16 2.33
N PHE A 82 -12.43 -4.45 2.51
CA PHE A 82 -11.49 -5.43 3.05
C PHE A 82 -10.67 -6.17 1.99
N VAL A 83 -10.75 -5.80 0.70
CA VAL A 83 -9.94 -6.43 -0.34
C VAL A 83 -8.51 -5.88 -0.30
N ILE A 84 -7.59 -6.69 0.23
CA ILE A 84 -6.14 -6.45 0.29
C ILE A 84 -5.38 -7.75 -0.03
N ASP A 85 -4.06 -7.68 -0.15
CA ASP A 85 -3.22 -8.84 -0.49
C ASP A 85 -3.45 -10.00 0.49
N GLU A 86 -3.50 -9.68 1.79
CA GLU A 86 -3.58 -10.62 2.90
C GLU A 86 -4.93 -11.34 2.95
N THR A 87 -6.04 -10.60 2.84
CA THR A 87 -7.38 -11.20 2.82
C THR A 87 -7.61 -12.01 1.55
N THR A 88 -7.05 -11.57 0.43
CA THR A 88 -7.10 -12.31 -0.84
C THR A 88 -6.32 -13.61 -0.73
N ALA A 89 -5.07 -13.56 -0.26
CA ALA A 89 -4.22 -14.74 -0.11
C ALA A 89 -4.84 -15.77 0.84
N MET A 90 -5.38 -15.32 1.98
CA MET A 90 -6.02 -16.20 2.95
C MET A 90 -7.32 -16.82 2.44
N ALA A 91 -8.08 -16.11 1.61
CA ALA A 91 -9.31 -16.61 1.01
C ALA A 91 -9.04 -17.64 -0.08
N ILE A 92 -8.08 -17.40 -0.98
CA ILE A 92 -7.81 -18.28 -2.13
C ILE A 92 -7.00 -19.52 -1.76
N ALA A 93 -6.37 -19.55 -0.59
CA ALA A 93 -5.62 -20.70 -0.09
C ALA A 93 -6.52 -21.82 0.48
N ARG A 94 -7.85 -21.69 0.35
CA ARG A 94 -8.83 -22.64 0.85
C ARG A 94 -9.57 -23.27 -0.32
N ASP A 95 -9.75 -24.59 -0.25
CA ASP A 95 -10.47 -25.34 -1.28
C ASP A 95 -12.00 -25.27 -1.08
N ASP A 96 -12.44 -25.10 0.18
CA ASP A 96 -13.86 -24.98 0.52
C ASP A 96 -14.35 -23.51 0.50
N PRO A 97 -15.47 -23.19 -0.17
CA PRO A 97 -16.02 -21.83 -0.20
C PRO A 97 -16.40 -21.25 1.15
N ARG A 98 -16.85 -22.06 2.13
CA ARG A 98 -17.20 -21.55 3.47
C ARG A 98 -15.94 -21.16 4.24
N GLN A 99 -14.92 -22.01 4.19
CA GLN A 99 -13.60 -21.70 4.77
C GLN A 99 -12.95 -20.49 4.11
N SER A 100 -13.08 -20.34 2.79
CA SER A 100 -12.56 -19.18 2.05
C SER A 100 -13.19 -17.86 2.55
N ARG A 101 -14.52 -17.86 2.74
CA ARG A 101 -15.26 -16.71 3.27
C ARG A 101 -14.88 -16.41 4.72
N TYR A 102 -14.78 -17.45 5.55
CA TYR A 102 -14.34 -17.29 6.93
C TYR A 102 -12.93 -16.69 6.99
N ALA A 103 -11.99 -17.22 6.22
CA ALA A 103 -10.62 -16.72 6.16
C ALA A 103 -10.58 -15.26 5.70
N PHE A 104 -11.34 -14.89 4.67
CA PHE A 104 -11.45 -13.51 4.21
C PHE A 104 -11.89 -12.55 5.33
N TRP A 105 -13.02 -12.84 5.98
CA TRP A 105 -13.60 -11.95 6.99
C TRP A 105 -12.81 -11.93 8.30
N ALA A 106 -12.32 -13.09 8.76
CA ALA A 106 -11.53 -13.19 9.98
C ALA A 106 -10.20 -12.41 9.83
N THR A 107 -9.49 -12.63 8.71
CA THR A 107 -8.26 -11.88 8.41
C THR A 107 -8.55 -10.40 8.22
N GLY A 108 -9.59 -10.04 7.48
CA GLY A 108 -9.94 -8.63 7.23
C GLY A 108 -10.26 -7.87 8.52
N PHE A 109 -11.08 -8.44 9.38
CA PHE A 109 -11.45 -7.83 10.65
C PHE A 109 -10.24 -7.71 11.60
N ALA A 110 -9.47 -8.79 11.77
CA ALA A 110 -8.28 -8.77 12.63
C ALA A 110 -7.28 -7.72 12.16
N LEU A 111 -6.94 -7.71 10.87
CA LEU A 111 -6.00 -6.75 10.32
C LEU A 111 -6.52 -5.33 10.43
N PHE A 112 -7.82 -5.09 10.20
CA PHE A 112 -8.38 -3.75 10.31
C PHE A 112 -8.30 -3.21 11.73
N VAL A 113 -8.64 -4.01 12.74
CA VAL A 113 -8.56 -3.59 14.15
C VAL A 113 -7.10 -3.31 14.53
N PHE A 114 -6.21 -4.28 14.34
CA PHE A 114 -4.80 -4.11 14.71
C PHE A 114 -4.11 -3.01 13.90
N TRP A 115 -4.49 -2.81 12.64
CA TRP A 115 -3.94 -1.75 11.82
C TRP A 115 -4.36 -0.37 12.34
N ASN A 116 -5.65 -0.15 12.60
CA ASN A 116 -6.12 1.15 13.09
C ASN A 116 -5.61 1.47 14.50
N VAL A 117 -5.61 0.47 15.40
CA VAL A 117 -5.02 0.63 16.73
C VAL A 117 -3.53 0.95 16.63
N GLY A 118 -2.79 0.20 15.81
CA GLY A 118 -1.37 0.45 15.59
C GLY A 118 -1.10 1.83 15.00
N THR A 119 -1.92 2.28 14.03
CA THR A 119 -1.82 3.63 13.46
C THR A 119 -2.03 4.70 14.52
N LEU A 120 -3.06 4.57 15.35
CA LEU A 120 -3.32 5.51 16.45
C LEU A 120 -2.14 5.56 17.43
N ILE A 121 -1.64 4.40 17.86
CA ILE A 121 -0.47 4.31 18.76
C ILE A 121 0.74 4.99 18.13
N GLY A 122 1.06 4.70 16.88
CA GLY A 122 2.22 5.31 16.20
C GLY A 122 2.09 6.81 15.98
N ALA A 123 0.89 7.28 15.66
CA ALA A 123 0.60 8.69 15.46
C ALA A 123 0.73 9.48 16.77
N LEU A 124 0.21 8.93 17.88
CA LEU A 124 0.34 9.52 19.22
C LEU A 124 1.78 9.47 19.74
N ALA A 125 2.47 8.33 19.58
CA ALA A 125 3.86 8.18 20.02
C ALA A 125 4.78 9.24 19.39
N THR A 126 4.51 9.63 18.15
CA THR A 126 5.29 10.63 17.42
C THR A 126 5.01 12.07 17.90
N GLN A 127 3.79 12.38 18.35
CA GLN A 127 3.50 13.68 18.96
C GLN A 127 4.25 13.89 20.29
N ALA A 128 4.59 12.80 20.99
CA ALA A 128 5.35 12.83 22.22
C ALA A 128 6.88 12.89 22.00
N ILE A 129 7.36 12.77 20.75
CA ILE A 129 8.79 12.70 20.42
C ILE A 129 9.25 14.01 19.76
N PRO A 130 10.20 14.76 20.37
CA PRO A 130 10.68 16.04 19.82
C PRO A 130 11.36 15.95 18.45
N ASN A 131 11.91 14.78 18.08
CA ASN A 131 12.50 14.54 16.76
C ASN A 131 12.34 13.08 16.29
N PRO A 132 11.26 12.73 15.58
CA PRO A 132 11.00 11.35 15.15
C PRO A 132 12.00 10.82 14.11
N LYS A 133 12.75 11.69 13.42
CA LYS A 133 13.80 11.28 12.46
C LYS A 133 14.95 10.54 13.14
N VAL A 134 15.17 10.74 14.44
CA VAL A 134 16.24 10.09 15.21
C VAL A 134 16.05 8.57 15.29
N PHE A 135 14.80 8.09 15.18
CA PHE A 135 14.48 6.66 15.29
C PHE A 135 14.47 5.91 13.96
N GLY A 136 14.80 6.57 12.83
CA GLY A 136 14.81 5.93 11.50
C GLY A 136 13.44 5.38 11.07
N LEU A 137 12.36 5.92 11.63
CA LEU A 137 10.99 5.46 11.35
C LEU A 137 10.60 5.66 9.88
N ASP A 138 11.21 6.64 9.22
CA ASP A 138 11.09 6.93 7.79
C ASP A 138 11.75 5.86 6.89
N ALA A 139 12.80 5.20 7.36
CA ALA A 139 13.46 4.09 6.66
C ALA A 139 12.73 2.75 6.82
N ALA A 140 11.90 2.59 7.85
CA ALA A 140 11.24 1.31 8.16
C ALA A 140 10.30 0.78 7.06
N PRO A 141 9.41 1.58 6.43
CA PRO A 141 8.55 1.07 5.36
C PRO A 141 9.30 0.70 4.07
N PRO A 142 10.24 1.52 3.54
CA PRO A 142 11.08 1.10 2.43
C PRO A 142 11.86 -0.18 2.72
N ALA A 143 12.43 -0.31 3.92
CA ALA A 143 13.14 -1.52 4.34
C ALA A 143 12.23 -2.76 4.39
N ALA A 144 11.04 -2.63 4.97
CA ALA A 144 10.04 -3.71 5.00
C ALA A 144 9.58 -4.10 3.59
N PHE A 145 9.39 -3.11 2.70
CA PHE A 145 9.02 -3.35 1.31
C PHE A 145 10.15 -4.07 0.55
N LEU A 146 11.40 -3.65 0.73
CA LEU A 146 12.56 -4.33 0.16
C LEU A 146 12.69 -5.76 0.69
N ALA A 147 12.45 -5.99 1.99
CA ALA A 147 12.46 -7.33 2.57
C ALA A 147 11.36 -8.24 1.97
N LEU A 148 10.17 -7.71 1.70
CA LEU A 148 9.09 -8.43 1.01
C LEU A 148 9.35 -8.62 -0.50
N LEU A 149 10.06 -7.68 -1.12
CA LEU A 149 10.41 -7.74 -2.53
C LEU A 149 11.57 -8.71 -2.79
N ALA A 150 12.51 -8.84 -1.85
CA ALA A 150 13.73 -9.64 -2.00
C ALA A 150 13.47 -11.09 -2.45
N PRO A 151 12.50 -11.85 -1.89
CA PRO A 151 12.16 -13.20 -2.39
C PRO A 151 11.68 -13.24 -3.84
N ARG A 152 11.12 -12.13 -4.36
CA ARG A 152 10.60 -12.01 -5.73
C ARG A 152 11.66 -11.61 -6.75
N LEU A 153 12.83 -11.15 -6.32
CA LEU A 153 13.94 -10.72 -7.18
C LEU A 153 14.98 -11.83 -7.43
N ARG A 154 14.58 -13.10 -7.31
CA ARG A 154 15.50 -14.25 -7.42
C ARG A 154 15.95 -14.55 -8.86
N SER A 155 15.21 -14.07 -9.87
CA SER A 155 15.57 -14.26 -11.28
C SER A 155 16.13 -12.97 -11.89
N ARG A 156 16.99 -13.13 -12.91
CA ARG A 156 17.73 -12.04 -13.55
C ARG A 156 16.82 -10.93 -14.09
N GLU A 157 15.67 -11.31 -14.64
CA GLU A 157 14.77 -10.36 -15.25
C GLU A 157 14.01 -9.47 -14.24
N PRO A 158 13.30 -9.99 -13.23
CA PRO A 158 12.71 -9.15 -12.18
C PRO A 158 13.73 -8.24 -11.49
N LEU A 159 14.94 -8.75 -11.26
CA LEU A 159 16.03 -7.94 -10.71
C LEU A 159 16.43 -6.81 -11.67
N ALA A 160 16.60 -7.09 -12.96
CA ALA A 160 16.93 -6.07 -13.96
C ALA A 160 15.84 -5.00 -14.09
N ILE A 161 14.56 -5.41 -14.10
CA ILE A 161 13.42 -4.47 -14.14
C ILE A 161 13.40 -3.59 -12.88
N ALA A 162 13.62 -4.18 -11.70
CA ALA A 162 13.66 -3.44 -10.44
C ALA A 162 14.81 -2.42 -10.41
N LEU A 163 16.02 -2.83 -10.81
CA LEU A 163 17.19 -1.94 -10.87
C LEU A 163 17.02 -0.83 -11.92
N ALA A 164 16.52 -1.15 -13.11
CA ALA A 164 16.23 -0.16 -14.15
C ALA A 164 15.16 0.85 -13.70
N SER A 165 14.11 0.37 -13.02
CA SER A 165 13.07 1.21 -12.44
C SER A 165 13.65 2.14 -11.36
N ALA A 166 14.49 1.62 -10.48
CA ALA A 166 15.14 2.41 -9.43
C ALA A 166 16.07 3.48 -10.03
N ALA A 167 16.90 3.12 -11.02
CA ALA A 167 17.78 4.06 -11.70
C ALA A 167 16.97 5.17 -12.42
N ALA A 168 15.92 4.79 -13.15
CA ALA A 168 15.03 5.75 -13.80
C ALA A 168 14.34 6.67 -12.79
N ALA A 169 13.91 6.15 -11.63
CA ALA A 169 13.32 6.95 -10.56
C ALA A 169 14.30 8.04 -10.08
N ILE A 170 15.54 7.63 -9.77
CA ILE A 170 16.59 8.52 -9.27
C ILE A 170 16.91 9.61 -10.29
N VAL A 171 17.01 9.25 -11.57
CA VAL A 171 17.25 10.21 -12.65
C VAL A 171 16.09 11.20 -12.77
N LEU A 172 14.84 10.76 -12.57
CA LEU A 172 13.66 11.64 -12.67
C LEU A 172 13.48 12.58 -11.47
N LEU A 173 13.96 12.22 -10.27
CA LEU A 173 13.78 13.01 -9.04
C LEU A 173 14.08 14.52 -9.19
N PRO A 174 15.18 14.96 -9.83
CA PRO A 174 15.47 16.40 -9.97
C PRO A 174 14.60 17.12 -11.01
N PHE A 175 13.92 16.39 -11.90
CA PHE A 175 13.21 16.98 -13.05
C PHE A 175 11.69 17.06 -12.87
N VAL A 176 11.11 16.29 -11.95
CA VAL A 176 9.66 16.21 -11.78
C VAL A 176 9.25 16.29 -10.30
N PRO A 177 8.02 16.76 -10.00
CA PRO A 177 7.50 16.79 -8.63
C PRO A 177 7.50 15.41 -7.96
N ALA A 178 7.60 15.40 -6.63
CA ALA A 178 7.51 14.19 -5.84
C ALA A 178 6.22 13.39 -6.16
N GLY A 179 6.36 12.07 -6.33
CA GLY A 179 5.29 11.16 -6.74
C GLY A 179 5.22 10.92 -8.25
N VAL A 180 5.57 11.88 -9.10
CA VAL A 180 5.53 11.73 -10.57
C VAL A 180 6.46 10.62 -11.09
N PRO A 181 7.70 10.44 -10.57
CA PRO A 181 8.56 9.35 -11.02
C PRO A 181 7.91 7.97 -10.88
N LEU A 182 7.15 7.74 -9.80
CA LEU A 182 6.45 6.49 -9.56
C LEU A 182 5.37 6.22 -10.61
N LEU A 183 4.62 7.25 -11.00
CA LEU A 183 3.60 7.15 -12.05
C LEU A 183 4.24 6.79 -13.40
N VAL A 184 5.34 7.48 -13.76
CA VAL A 184 6.08 7.25 -15.01
C VAL A 184 6.60 5.82 -15.08
N ILE A 185 7.25 5.35 -14.01
CA ILE A 185 7.80 3.98 -13.96
C ILE A 185 6.68 2.94 -14.05
N ALA A 186 5.56 3.15 -13.35
CA ALA A 186 4.42 2.24 -13.42
C ALA A 186 3.92 2.07 -14.86
N VAL A 187 3.82 3.17 -15.62
CA VAL A 187 3.42 3.16 -17.03
C VAL A 187 4.46 2.41 -17.88
N LEU A 188 5.75 2.72 -17.73
CA LEU A 188 6.82 2.07 -18.50
C LEU A 188 6.86 0.56 -18.29
N VAL A 189 6.76 0.11 -17.04
CA VAL A 189 6.75 -1.32 -16.69
C VAL A 189 5.49 -2.01 -17.22
N ALA A 190 4.33 -1.35 -17.16
CA ALA A 190 3.10 -1.88 -17.73
C ALA A 190 3.20 -2.05 -19.26
N LEU A 191 3.72 -1.05 -19.97
CA LEU A 191 3.93 -1.11 -21.42
C LEU A 191 4.90 -2.24 -21.80
N TYR A 192 6.03 -2.35 -21.11
CA TYR A 192 6.98 -3.45 -21.30
C TYR A 192 6.30 -4.81 -21.11
N GLY A 193 5.50 -4.96 -20.05
CA GLY A 193 4.76 -6.19 -19.77
C GLY A 193 3.74 -6.56 -20.85
N VAL A 194 3.08 -5.57 -21.46
CA VAL A 194 2.13 -5.78 -22.58
C VAL A 194 2.88 -6.19 -23.84
N MET A 195 3.99 -5.53 -24.16
CA MET A 195 4.79 -5.83 -25.36
C MET A 195 5.39 -7.23 -25.33
N ARG A 196 5.79 -7.73 -24.16
CA ARG A 196 6.39 -9.07 -24.02
C ARG A 196 5.36 -10.22 -23.99
N ARG A 197 4.08 -9.92 -23.79
CA ARG A 197 2.99 -10.92 -23.84
C ARG A 197 2.46 -11.14 -25.27
N ARG A 198 2.89 -10.32 -26.22
CA ARG A 198 2.68 -10.51 -27.66
C ARG A 198 3.86 -11.26 -28.25
#